data_AF-A0A4P6X1Y3-F1
#
_entry.id   AF-A0A4P6X1Y3-F1
#
_cell.length_a   1.000
_cell.length_b   1.000
_cell.length_c   1.000
_cell.angle_alpha   90.00
_cell.angle_beta   90.00
_cell.angle_gamma   90.00
#
_symmetry.space_group_name_H-M   'P 1'
#
loop_
_entity.id
_entity.type
_entity.pdbx_description
1 polymer ?
#
loop_
_entity_poly.entity_id
_entity_poly.type
_entity_poly.pdbx_seq_one_letter_code
_entity_poly.pdbx_strand_id
1 'polypeptide(L)'
;MHSGSLFCHFKSKEALLYEVMQKGMRSALARQTIVLRGKHDSAATLRQLIRLHFETLLESNSDFMWAVLYESRALNTRQLRLIEELQGNYEAAWTPVLHELASTGCLRAEVPLARHLIFGSLNWSLQWFDAKNGASLDDLTDAMVALVMHDTSR
;
A
#
# COMPACT_ATOMS: atom_id res chain seq x y z
N MET A 1 -21.95 -21.42 20.25
CA MET A 1 -20.55 -21.42 20.69
C MET A 1 -19.78 -22.47 19.90
N HIS A 2 -18.90 -22.08 18.97
CA HIS A 2 -17.81 -22.93 18.45
C HIS A 2 -16.62 -22.06 18.00
N SER A 3 -16.21 -21.14 18.88
CA SER A 3 -15.08 -20.22 18.69
C SER A 3 -13.73 -20.89 18.99
N GLY A 4 -13.54 -22.14 18.53
CA GLY A 4 -12.43 -23.00 18.97
C GLY A 4 -11.53 -23.56 17.87
N SER A 5 -11.90 -23.48 16.58
CA SER A 5 -11.17 -24.21 15.52
C SER A 5 -10.09 -23.42 14.79
N LEU A 6 -10.06 -22.07 14.87
CA LEU A 6 -9.00 -21.28 14.21
C LEU A 6 -7.72 -21.12 15.05
N PHE A 7 -7.83 -21.19 16.39
CA PHE A 7 -6.69 -20.98 17.29
C PHE A 7 -5.79 -22.20 17.47
N CYS A 8 -6.22 -23.41 17.10
CA CYS A 8 -5.45 -24.64 17.31
C CYS A 8 -4.24 -24.80 16.37
N HIS A 9 -4.07 -23.93 15.36
CA HIS A 9 -2.93 -23.99 14.44
C HIS A 9 -1.79 -23.01 14.75
N PHE A 10 -1.92 -22.12 15.73
CA PHE A 10 -0.92 -21.09 16.02
C PHE A 10 -0.39 -21.20 17.45
N LYS A 11 0.95 -21.17 17.57
CA LYS A 11 1.66 -21.34 18.85
C LYS A 11 1.44 -20.18 19.83
N SER A 12 1.01 -19.00 19.36
CA SER A 12 0.62 -17.83 20.18
C SER A 12 -0.16 -16.78 19.35
N LYS A 13 -0.72 -15.77 20.02
CA LYS A 13 -1.42 -14.63 19.40
C LYS A 13 -0.48 -13.83 18.48
N GLU A 14 0.77 -13.67 18.88
CA GLU A 14 1.83 -12.98 18.12
C GLU A 14 2.21 -13.77 16.86
N ALA A 15 2.21 -15.12 16.95
CA ALA A 15 2.44 -15.97 15.79
C ALA A 15 1.30 -15.82 14.77
N LEU A 16 0.04 -15.76 15.22
CA LEU A 16 -1.09 -15.50 14.33
C LEU A 16 -1.00 -14.10 13.68
N LEU A 17 -0.69 -13.07 14.49
CA LEU A 17 -0.54 -11.70 13.99
C LEU A 17 0.53 -11.60 12.90
N TYR A 18 1.70 -12.20 13.14
CA TYR A 18 2.77 -12.25 12.16
C TYR A 18 2.35 -12.94 10.85
N GLU A 19 1.67 -14.08 10.93
CA GLU A 19 1.23 -14.83 9.76
C GLU A 19 0.18 -14.07 8.94
N VAL A 20 -0.74 -13.36 9.61
CA VAL A 20 -1.72 -12.47 8.94
C VAL A 20 -1.00 -11.33 8.22
N MET A 21 -0.09 -10.62 8.89
CA MET A 21 0.70 -9.55 8.28
C MET A 21 1.49 -10.06 7.08
N GLN A 22 2.20 -11.18 7.24
CA GLN A 22 3.05 -11.74 6.18
C GLN A 22 2.23 -12.17 4.96
N LYS A 23 1.12 -12.90 5.18
CA LYS A 23 0.25 -13.35 4.10
C LYS A 23 -0.39 -12.18 3.36
N GLY A 24 -0.87 -11.18 4.09
CA GLY A 24 -1.44 -9.97 3.52
C GLY A 24 -0.44 -9.20 2.66
N MET A 25 0.76 -8.93 3.20
CA MET A 25 1.82 -8.24 2.44
C MET A 25 2.25 -9.01 1.19
N ARG A 26 2.37 -10.34 1.25
CA ARG A 26 2.67 -11.15 0.06
C ARG A 26 1.57 -11.08 -0.99
N SER A 27 0.30 -11.04 -0.57
CA SER A 27 -0.83 -10.85 -1.48
C SER A 27 -0.80 -9.46 -2.15
N ALA A 28 -0.51 -8.40 -1.38
CA ALA A 28 -0.37 -7.04 -1.89
C ALA A 28 0.77 -6.94 -2.92
N LEU A 29 1.93 -7.52 -2.64
CA LEU A 29 3.06 -7.60 -3.57
C LEU A 29 2.69 -8.34 -4.87
N ALA A 30 1.94 -9.45 -4.78
CA ALA A 30 1.50 -10.18 -5.95
C ALA A 30 0.54 -9.35 -6.83
N ARG A 31 -0.44 -8.66 -6.24
CA ARG A 31 -1.35 -7.75 -6.95
C ARG A 31 -0.60 -6.60 -7.62
N GLN A 32 0.35 -6.00 -6.89
CA GLN A 32 1.19 -4.91 -7.39
C GLN A 32 2.03 -5.36 -8.59
N THR A 33 2.58 -6.57 -8.53
CA THR A 33 3.36 -7.14 -9.64
C THR A 33 2.53 -7.27 -10.92
N ILE A 34 1.23 -7.54 -10.82
CA ILE A 34 0.33 -7.59 -11.98
C ILE A 34 0.22 -6.20 -12.61
N VAL A 35 -0.01 -5.15 -11.80
CA VAL A 35 -0.08 -3.75 -12.27
C VAL A 35 1.23 -3.35 -12.96
N LEU A 36 2.37 -3.60 -12.32
CA LEU A 36 3.69 -3.25 -12.85
C LEU A 36 4.08 -3.99 -14.15
N ARG A 37 3.46 -5.15 -14.42
CA ARG A 37 3.66 -5.91 -15.67
C ARG A 37 2.66 -5.53 -16.76
N GLY A 38 1.69 -4.67 -16.46
CA GLY A 38 0.75 -4.14 -17.43
C GLY A 38 1.46 -3.35 -18.53
N LYS A 39 0.86 -3.29 -19.72
CA LYS A 39 1.36 -2.46 -20.83
C LYS A 39 0.67 -1.09 -20.79
N HIS A 40 1.09 -0.26 -19.84
CA HIS A 40 0.61 1.11 -19.66
C HIS A 40 1.79 2.08 -19.65
N ASP A 41 1.52 3.36 -19.89
CA ASP A 41 2.51 4.41 -19.61
C ASP A 41 2.70 4.58 -18.09
N SER A 42 3.76 5.30 -17.70
CA SER A 42 4.08 5.52 -16.28
C SER A 42 3.00 6.32 -15.52
N ALA A 43 2.25 7.19 -16.20
CA ALA A 43 1.16 7.96 -15.59
C ALA A 43 -0.02 7.05 -15.19
N ALA A 44 -0.49 6.24 -16.13
CA ALA A 44 -1.52 5.25 -15.91
C ALA A 44 -1.06 4.18 -14.92
N THR A 45 0.21 3.77 -14.97
CA THR A 45 0.79 2.83 -14.01
C THR A 45 0.77 3.39 -12.59
N LEU A 46 1.20 4.65 -12.39
CA LEU A 46 1.16 5.29 -11.07
C LEU A 46 -0.28 5.41 -10.54
N ARG A 47 -1.23 5.82 -11.39
CA ARG A 47 -2.65 5.86 -11.03
C ARG A 47 -3.15 4.49 -10.54
N GLN A 48 -2.83 3.42 -11.27
CA GLN A 48 -3.24 2.06 -10.88
C GLN A 48 -2.57 1.60 -9.58
N LEU A 49 -1.30 1.95 -9.36
CA LEU A 49 -0.60 1.66 -8.11
C LEU A 49 -1.24 2.37 -6.91
N ILE A 50 -1.58 3.65 -7.06
CA ILE A 50 -2.32 4.43 -6.04
C ILE A 50 -3.66 3.78 -5.74
N ARG A 51 -4.45 3.47 -6.79
CA ARG A 51 -5.75 2.83 -6.62
C ARG A 51 -5.64 1.49 -5.90
N LEU A 52 -4.71 0.64 -6.33
CA LEU A 52 -4.45 -0.65 -5.72
C LEU A 52 -4.02 -0.51 -4.25
N HIS A 53 -3.23 0.51 -3.92
CA HIS A 53 -2.80 0.73 -2.55
C HIS A 53 -3.98 1.15 -1.66
N PHE A 54 -4.87 2.01 -2.14
CA PHE A 54 -6.12 2.31 -1.44
C PHE A 54 -7.01 1.07 -1.26
N GLU A 55 -7.12 0.19 -2.27
CA GLU A 55 -7.82 -1.11 -2.11
C GLU A 55 -7.19 -1.93 -1.00
N THR A 56 -5.86 -1.99 -1.01
CA THR A 56 -5.09 -2.76 -0.03
C THR A 56 -5.29 -2.22 1.38
N LEU A 57 -5.47 -0.90 1.55
CA LEU A 57 -5.69 -0.26 2.85
C LEU A 57 -7.15 -0.31 3.32
N LEU A 58 -8.13 -0.10 2.44
CA LEU A 58 -9.47 0.36 2.81
C LEU A 58 -10.59 -0.64 2.47
N GLU A 59 -10.31 -1.73 1.76
CA GLU A 59 -11.30 -2.78 1.50
C GLU A 59 -11.55 -3.65 2.75
N SER A 60 -12.66 -4.42 2.74
CA SER A 60 -13.10 -5.20 3.90
C SER A 60 -12.12 -6.29 4.36
N ASN A 61 -11.09 -6.61 3.57
CA ASN A 61 -10.08 -7.63 3.88
C ASN A 61 -8.71 -7.01 4.23
N SER A 62 -8.70 -5.74 4.64
CA SER A 62 -7.49 -4.94 4.86
C SER A 62 -7.01 -4.87 6.31
N ASP A 63 -7.57 -5.66 7.22
CA ASP A 63 -7.17 -5.72 8.64
C ASP A 63 -5.66 -5.96 8.83
N PHE A 64 -5.03 -6.69 7.89
CA PHE A 64 -3.59 -6.91 7.93
C PHE A 64 -2.78 -5.61 7.78
N MET A 65 -3.28 -4.61 7.04
CA MET A 65 -2.59 -3.33 6.88
C MET A 65 -2.62 -2.52 8.17
N TRP A 66 -3.73 -2.55 8.90
CA TRP A 66 -3.78 -1.97 10.25
C TRP A 66 -2.73 -2.61 11.16
N ALA A 67 -2.67 -3.94 11.13
CA ALA A 67 -1.68 -4.71 11.87
C ALA A 67 -0.24 -4.32 11.48
N VAL A 68 0.08 -4.25 10.18
CA VAL A 68 1.41 -3.84 9.69
C VAL A 68 1.78 -2.42 10.15
N LEU A 69 0.87 -1.46 10.02
CA LEU A 69 1.14 -0.04 10.28
C LEU A 69 1.18 0.29 11.78
N TYR A 70 0.37 -0.37 12.62
CA TYR A 70 0.16 0.05 14.01
C TYR A 70 0.46 -1.02 15.07
N GLU A 71 0.47 -2.30 14.71
CA GLU A 71 0.62 -3.42 15.66
C GLU A 71 1.95 -4.16 15.54
N SER A 72 2.80 -3.78 14.60
CA SER A 72 4.11 -4.42 14.35
C SER A 72 5.05 -4.42 15.56
N ARG A 73 4.83 -3.55 16.55
CA ARG A 73 5.54 -3.52 17.83
C ARG A 73 5.37 -4.78 18.68
N ALA A 74 4.32 -5.57 18.44
CA ALA A 74 4.09 -6.84 19.13
C ALA A 74 4.96 -7.98 18.59
N LEU A 75 5.63 -7.78 17.45
CA LEU A 75 6.49 -8.78 16.83
C LEU A 75 7.86 -8.86 17.50
N ASN A 76 8.48 -10.04 17.46
CA ASN A 76 9.89 -10.15 17.82
C ASN A 76 10.80 -9.54 16.73
N THR A 77 12.07 -9.28 17.07
CA THR A 77 13.04 -8.63 16.17
C THR A 77 13.25 -9.35 14.84
N ARG A 78 13.09 -10.68 14.78
CA ARG A 78 13.21 -11.42 13.51
C ARG A 78 11.99 -11.21 12.64
N GLN A 79 10.79 -11.29 13.23
CA GLN A 79 9.52 -11.08 12.53
C GLN A 79 9.38 -9.65 12.03
N LEU A 80 9.72 -8.66 12.87
CA LEU A 80 9.68 -7.25 12.49
C LEU A 80 10.54 -6.98 11.25
N ARG A 81 11.79 -7.45 11.24
CA ARG A 81 12.70 -7.29 10.08
C ARG A 81 12.12 -7.89 8.79
N LEU A 82 11.46 -9.04 8.86
CA LEU A 82 10.85 -9.67 7.70
C LEU A 82 9.63 -8.87 7.19
N ILE A 83 8.86 -8.25 8.09
CA ILE A 83 7.74 -7.37 7.71
C ILE A 83 8.25 -6.04 7.14
N GLU A 84 9.33 -5.47 7.69
CA GLU A 84 10.00 -4.28 7.15
C GLU A 84 10.59 -4.55 5.76
N GLU A 85 11.18 -5.73 5.53
CA GLU A 85 11.68 -6.14 4.22
C GLU A 85 10.55 -6.21 3.18
N LEU A 86 9.40 -6.79 3.56
CA LEU A 86 8.23 -6.86 2.68
C LEU A 86 7.67 -5.46 2.34
N GLN A 87 7.61 -4.55 3.33
CA GLN A 87 7.22 -3.15 3.10
C GLN A 87 8.22 -2.44 2.19
N GLY A 88 9.52 -2.57 2.48
CA GLY A 88 10.58 -1.99 1.67
C GLY A 88 10.53 -2.45 0.22
N ASN A 89 10.31 -3.74 -0.02
CA ASN A 89 10.14 -4.30 -1.37
C ASN A 89 8.90 -3.75 -2.07
N TYR A 90 7.78 -3.64 -1.37
CA TYR A 90 6.53 -3.09 -1.91
C TYR A 90 6.73 -1.63 -2.35
N GLU A 91 7.31 -0.79 -1.50
CA GLU A 91 7.55 0.62 -1.83
C GLU A 91 8.63 0.81 -2.90
N ALA A 92 9.72 0.05 -2.82
CA ALA A 92 10.84 0.17 -3.76
C ALA A 92 10.39 -0.06 -5.21
N ALA A 93 9.41 -0.94 -5.43
CA ALA A 93 8.88 -1.24 -6.76
C ALA A 93 8.17 -0.06 -7.45
N TRP A 94 7.82 1.01 -6.73
CA TRP A 94 7.25 2.24 -7.31
C TRP A 94 8.33 3.17 -7.87
N THR A 95 9.57 3.04 -7.38
CA THR A 95 10.69 3.94 -7.70
C THR A 95 10.97 4.06 -9.20
N PRO A 96 10.99 2.96 -10.00
CA PRO A 96 11.18 3.07 -11.45
C PRO A 96 10.10 3.90 -12.15
N VAL A 97 8.82 3.73 -11.78
CA VAL A 97 7.70 4.47 -12.35
C VAL A 97 7.82 5.96 -12.02
N LEU A 98 8.19 6.29 -10.78
CA LEU A 98 8.44 7.67 -10.37
C LEU A 98 9.63 8.30 -11.11
N HIS A 99 10.70 7.55 -11.37
CA HIS A 99 11.82 8.03 -12.18
C HIS A 99 11.42 8.30 -13.63
N GLU A 100 10.59 7.45 -14.24
CA GLU A 100 10.08 7.67 -15.59
C GLU A 100 9.25 8.96 -15.66
N LEU A 101 8.34 9.18 -14.70
CA LEU A 101 7.56 10.41 -14.60
C LEU A 101 8.41 11.65 -14.33
N ALA A 102 9.47 11.53 -13.54
CA ALA A 102 10.41 12.63 -13.32
C ALA A 102 11.18 12.97 -14.59
N SER A 103 11.57 11.95 -15.38
CA SER A 103 12.32 12.15 -16.63
C SER A 103 11.51 12.88 -17.71
N THR A 104 10.18 12.77 -17.66
CA THR A 104 9.25 13.48 -18.56
C THR A 104 8.77 14.81 -17.99
N GLY A 105 9.23 15.20 -16.79
CA GLY A 105 8.78 16.42 -16.10
C GLY A 105 7.35 16.35 -15.58
N CYS A 106 6.74 15.17 -15.53
CA CYS A 106 5.37 14.97 -15.05
C CYS A 106 5.28 14.89 -13.52
N LEU A 107 6.35 14.54 -12.81
CA LEU A 107 6.37 14.45 -11.35
C LEU A 107 6.71 15.82 -10.70
N ARG A 108 5.91 16.26 -9.73
CA ARG A 108 6.05 17.60 -9.10
C ARG A 108 7.21 17.73 -8.10
N ALA A 109 7.76 16.62 -7.63
CA ALA A 109 8.80 16.59 -6.62
C ALA A 109 9.88 15.58 -7.02
N GLU A 110 11.08 15.72 -6.44
CA GLU A 110 12.13 14.73 -6.62
C GLU A 110 11.69 13.35 -6.10
N VAL A 111 12.10 12.29 -6.79
CA VAL A 111 11.62 10.93 -6.56
C VAL A 111 11.68 10.48 -5.09
N PRO A 112 12.77 10.70 -4.33
CA PRO A 112 12.80 10.29 -2.93
C PRO A 112 11.75 11.00 -2.07
N LEU A 113 11.56 12.31 -2.29
CA LEU A 113 10.59 13.11 -1.55
C LEU A 113 9.16 12.75 -1.97
N ALA A 114 8.90 12.65 -3.27
CA ALA A 114 7.60 12.25 -3.81
C ALA A 114 7.16 10.90 -3.23
N ARG A 115 8.06 9.91 -3.20
CA ARG A 115 7.77 8.59 -2.63
C ARG A 115 7.33 8.68 -1.16
N HIS A 116 8.07 9.40 -0.31
CA HIS A 116 7.71 9.57 1.10
C HIS A 116 6.36 10.27 1.27
N LEU A 117 6.12 11.33 0.50
CA LEU A 117 4.86 12.09 0.57
C LEU A 117 3.67 11.25 0.10
N ILE A 118 3.84 10.46 -0.97
CA ILE A 118 2.82 9.54 -1.47
C ILE A 118 2.48 8.53 -0.38
N PHE A 119 3.44 7.73 0.09
CA PHE A 119 3.14 6.69 1.08
C PHE A 119 2.65 7.24 2.42
N GLY A 120 3.18 8.38 2.88
CA GLY A 120 2.67 9.05 4.08
C GLY A 120 1.20 9.44 3.95
N SER A 121 0.83 10.05 2.82
CA SER A 121 -0.56 10.48 2.56
C SER A 121 -1.49 9.29 2.40
N LEU A 122 -1.07 8.28 1.64
CA LEU A 122 -1.84 7.06 1.41
C LEU A 122 -2.06 6.29 2.72
N ASN A 123 -1.01 5.99 3.49
CA ASN A 123 -1.13 5.25 4.75
C ASN A 123 -2.01 5.97 5.77
N TRP A 124 -1.96 7.31 5.81
CA TRP A 124 -2.82 8.10 6.71
C TRP A 124 -4.31 8.01 6.36
N SER A 125 -4.68 7.67 5.11
CA SER A 125 -6.09 7.45 4.73
C SER A 125 -6.80 6.41 5.60
N LEU A 126 -6.08 5.43 6.13
CA LEU A 126 -6.63 4.41 7.02
C LEU A 126 -7.23 4.99 8.32
N GLN A 127 -6.82 6.22 8.70
CA GLN A 127 -7.28 6.88 9.92
C GLN A 127 -8.52 7.76 9.71
N TRP A 128 -8.75 8.27 8.49
CA TRP A 128 -9.76 9.30 8.25
C TRP A 128 -10.76 8.96 7.14
N PHE A 129 -10.44 8.06 6.23
CA PHE A 129 -11.32 7.74 5.12
C PHE A 129 -12.54 6.93 5.61
N ASP A 130 -13.72 7.37 5.19
CA ASP A 130 -14.98 6.67 5.42
C ASP A 130 -15.78 6.65 4.12
N ALA A 131 -15.91 5.45 3.54
CA ALA A 131 -16.64 5.24 2.29
C ALA A 131 -18.12 5.67 2.36
N LYS A 132 -18.70 5.79 3.56
CA LYS A 132 -20.09 6.25 3.73
C LYS A 132 -20.25 7.76 3.59
N ASN A 133 -19.16 8.52 3.70
CA ASN A 133 -19.17 9.98 3.62
C ASN A 133 -19.04 10.53 2.19
N GLY A 134 -19.24 9.68 1.18
CA GLY A 134 -19.54 10.09 -0.19
C GLY A 134 -18.36 10.14 -1.17
N ALA A 135 -17.12 10.06 -0.72
CA ALA A 135 -15.96 9.95 -1.61
C ALA A 135 -15.65 8.48 -1.93
N SER A 136 -15.51 8.17 -3.22
CA SER A 136 -15.09 6.85 -3.68
C SER A 136 -13.56 6.70 -3.65
N LEU A 137 -13.08 5.45 -3.76
CA LEU A 137 -11.63 5.20 -3.92
C LEU A 137 -11.07 5.76 -5.23
N ASP A 138 -11.92 5.90 -6.26
CA ASP A 138 -11.54 6.55 -7.52
C ASP A 138 -11.36 8.06 -7.29
N ASP A 139 -12.25 8.72 -6.54
CA ASP A 139 -12.09 10.13 -6.18
C ASP A 139 -10.79 10.39 -5.39
N LEU A 140 -10.48 9.52 -4.43
CA LEU A 140 -9.22 9.59 -3.68
C LEU A 140 -8.00 9.39 -4.58
N THR A 141 -8.09 8.47 -5.54
CA THR A 141 -7.03 8.20 -6.50
C THR A 141 -6.79 9.42 -7.40
N ASP A 142 -7.86 10.03 -7.91
CA ASP A 142 -7.82 11.21 -8.77
C ASP A 142 -7.19 12.39 -8.03
N ALA A 143 -7.65 12.64 -6.81
CA ALA A 143 -7.10 13.69 -5.95
C ALA A 143 -5.60 13.47 -5.67
N MET A 144 -5.20 12.24 -5.36
CA MET A 144 -3.80 11.92 -5.10
C MET A 144 -2.93 12.12 -6.34
N VAL A 145 -3.36 11.63 -7.51
CA VAL A 145 -2.66 11.82 -8.79
C VAL A 145 -2.51 13.32 -9.09
N ALA A 146 -3.58 14.09 -8.93
CA ALA A 146 -3.57 15.53 -9.15
C ALA A 146 -2.68 16.29 -8.15
N LEU A 147 -2.39 15.74 -6.97
CA LEU A 147 -1.44 16.33 -6.02
C LEU A 147 0.02 16.09 -6.40
N VAL A 148 0.34 14.94 -7.01
CA VAL A 148 1.73 14.52 -7.26
C VAL A 148 2.21 14.76 -8.69
N MET A 149 1.29 14.83 -9.65
CA MET A 149 1.61 15.01 -11.07
C MET A 149 1.24 16.40 -11.58
N HIS A 150 2.05 16.94 -12.48
CA HIS A 150 1.66 18.11 -13.27
C HIS A 150 0.48 17.79 -14.16
N ASP A 151 -0.37 18.79 -14.38
CA ASP A 151 -1.47 18.67 -15.33
C ASP A 151 -0.88 18.48 -16.73
N THR A 152 -1.20 17.39 -17.42
CA THR A 152 -0.65 17.06 -18.74
C THR A 152 -1.24 17.92 -19.86
N SER A 153 -2.03 18.94 -19.50
CA SER A 153 -2.65 19.90 -20.42
C SER A 153 -1.61 20.88 -20.97
N ARG A 154 -0.83 20.47 -21.97
CA ARG A 154 -0.10 21.36 -22.89
C ARG A 154 -0.30 20.94 -24.34
#